data_AF-A0A965JWU3-F1
#
_entry.id   AF-A0A965JWU3-F1
#
_cell.length_a   1.000
_cell.length_b   1.000
_cell.length_c   1.000
_cell.angle_alpha   90.00
_cell.angle_beta   90.00
_cell.angle_gamma   90.00
#
_symmetry.space_group_name_H-M   'P 1'
#
loop_
_entity.id
_entity.type
_entity.pdbx_description
1 polymer ?
#
loop_
_entity_poly.entity_id
_entity_poly.type
_entity_poly.pdbx_seq_one_letter_code
_entity_poly.pdbx_strand_id
1 'polypeptide(L)' 'KFLVVSFTTDWRFSPQRSREIVKALLDNKLDVSYAEIDAPHGHDAFLLEDPRYHGVVRAYFDQIFQKVGS' A
#
# COMPACT_ATOMS: atom_id res chain seq x y z
N LYS A 1 -8.57 -5.91 -7.84
CA LYS A 1 -7.48 -6.09 -6.84
C LYS A 1 -7.07 -4.73 -6.33
N PHE A 2 -6.70 -4.64 -5.06
CA PHE A 2 -6.30 -3.40 -4.41
C PHE A 2 -4.94 -3.55 -3.75
N LEU A 3 -4.14 -2.48 -3.80
CA LEU A 3 -2.97 -2.28 -2.97
C LEU A 3 -3.22 -1.05 -2.10
N VAL A 4 -3.10 -1.20 -0.78
CA VAL A 4 -3.16 -0.09 0.18
C VAL A 4 -1.77 0.05 0.80
N VAL A 5 -1.19 1.24 0.72
CA VAL A 5 0.10 1.57 1.35
C VAL A 5 -0.10 2.73 2.32
N SER A 6 0.49 2.65 3.51
CA SER A 6 0.51 3.75 4.47
C SER A 6 1.91 3.95 5.06
N PHE A 7 2.21 5.17 5.49
CA PHE A 7 3.48 5.49 6.16
C PHE A 7 3.23 5.69 7.66
N THR A 8 4.09 5.10 8.50
CA THR A 8 3.93 5.08 9.97
C THR A 8 3.76 6.47 10.59
N THR A 9 4.41 7.48 10.02
CA THR A 9 4.42 8.86 10.50
C THR A 9 3.48 9.80 9.72
N ASP A 10 2.68 9.28 8.78
CA ASP A 10 1.68 10.09 8.07
C ASP A 10 0.53 10.45 9.01
N TRP A 11 0.43 11.72 9.39
CA TRP A 11 -0.65 12.23 10.24
C TRP A 11 -1.91 12.59 9.44
N ARG A 12 -1.79 12.85 8.13
CA ARG A 12 -2.91 13.24 7.25
C ARG A 12 -3.71 12.02 6.80
N PHE A 13 -3.00 10.93 6.51
CA PHE A 13 -3.54 9.61 6.14
C PHE A 13 -2.96 8.54 7.07
N SER A 14 -3.39 8.57 8.33
CA SER A 14 -2.85 7.67 9.35
C SER A 14 -2.98 6.19 8.98
N PRO A 15 -2.02 5.34 9.41
CA PRO A 15 -2.10 3.90 9.20
C PRO A 15 -3.41 3.29 9.72
N GLN A 16 -3.98 3.85 10.78
CA GLN A 16 -5.27 3.44 11.30
C GLN A 16 -6.41 3.59 10.27
N ARG A 17 -6.48 4.72 9.55
CA ARG A 17 -7.49 4.90 8.49
C ARG A 17 -7.26 3.97 7.31
N SER A 18 -6.00 3.69 6.96
CA SER A 18 -5.69 2.68 5.95
C SER A 18 -6.14 1.27 6.37
N ARG A 19 -5.99 0.92 7.65
CA ARG A 19 -6.51 -0.35 8.18
C ARG A 19 -8.04 -0.44 8.12
N GLU A 20 -8.76 0.66 8.31
CA GLU A 20 -10.23 0.69 8.12
C GLU A 20 -10.62 0.39 6.66
N ILE A 21 -9.90 0.96 5.69
CA ILE A 21 -10.11 0.66 4.25
C ILE A 21 -9.81 -0.82 3.96
N VAL A 22 -8.69 -1.34 4.45
CA VAL A 22 -8.33 -2.76 4.28
C VAL A 22 -9.39 -3.67 4.88
N LYS A 23 -9.88 -3.35 6.08
CA LYS A 23 -10.94 -4.11 6.72
C LYS A 23 -12.21 -4.11 5.85
N ALA A 24 -12.64 -2.95 5.36
CA ALA A 24 -13.81 -2.86 4.49
C ALA A 24 -13.66 -3.69 3.20
N LEU A 25 -12.47 -3.70 2.59
CA LEU A 25 -12.19 -4.52 1.42
C LEU A 25 -12.25 -6.03 1.73
N LEU A 26 -11.67 -6.46 2.85
CA LEU A 26 -11.71 -7.86 3.31
C LEU A 26 -13.13 -8.31 3.65
N ASP A 27 -13.90 -7.48 4.36
CA ASP A 27 -15.29 -7.78 4.72
C ASP A 27 -16.17 -8.02 3.47
N ASN A 28 -15.82 -7.39 2.34
CA ASN A 28 -16.49 -7.55 1.05
C ASN A 28 -15.87 -8.64 0.15
N LYS A 29 -14.96 -9.48 0.69
CA LYS A 29 -14.26 -10.55 -0.04
C LYS A 29 -13.49 -10.05 -1.27
N LEU A 30 -13.02 -8.81 -1.22
CA LEU A 30 -12.20 -8.22 -2.28
C LEU A 30 -10.72 -8.52 -2.00
N ASP A 31 -9.98 -8.87 -3.07
CA ASP A 31 -8.54 -9.08 -3.00
C ASP A 31 -7.81 -7.77 -2.70
N VAL A 32 -7.19 -7.68 -1.52
CA VAL A 32 -6.39 -6.55 -1.06
C VAL A 32 -5.02 -6.99 -0.54
N SER A 33 -3.98 -6.23 -0.88
CA SER A 33 -2.67 -6.29 -0.26
C SER A 33 -2.43 -5.01 0.54
N TYR A 34 -1.87 -5.14 1.74
CA TYR A 34 -1.59 -4.00 2.62
C TYR A 34 -0.11 -3.95 3.00
N ALA A 35 0.49 -2.77 2.91
CA ALA A 35 1.86 -2.50 3.36
C ALA A 35 1.90 -1.23 4.22
N GLU A 36 2.40 -1.35 5.44
CA GLU A 36 2.73 -0.21 6.30
C GLU A 36 4.24 0.00 6.28
N ILE A 37 4.69 1.16 5.81
CA ILE A 37 6.10 1.47 5.59
C ILE A 37 6.57 2.44 6.66
N ASP A 38 7.65 2.07 7.33
CA ASP A 38 8.26 2.94 8.32
C ASP A 38 9.11 4.02 7.67
N ALA A 39 8.55 5.22 7.44
CA ALA A 39 9.26 6.33 6.81
C ALA A 39 9.28 7.55 7.74
N PRO A 40 10.43 8.21 7.93
CA PRO A 40 10.53 9.37 8.83
C PRO A 40 9.87 10.63 8.28
N HIS A 41 9.56 10.66 6.98
CA HIS A 41 9.03 11.84 6.28
C HIS A 41 7.50 11.83 6.12
N GLY A 42 6.80 10.90 6.78
CA GLY A 42 5.34 10.85 6.84
C GLY A 42 4.67 10.86 5.48
N HIS A 43 3.72 11.79 5.30
CA HIS A 43 2.94 11.90 4.06
C HIS A 43 3.82 12.03 2.83
N ASP A 44 4.83 12.91 2.85
CA ASP A 44 5.62 13.18 1.65
C ASP A 44 6.60 12.04 1.32
N ALA A 45 6.66 10.97 2.12
CA ALA A 45 7.51 9.82 1.86
C ALA A 45 7.19 9.10 0.53
N PHE A 46 5.98 9.22 0.00
CA PHE A 46 5.68 8.66 -1.34
C PHE A 46 6.43 9.36 -2.48
N LEU A 47 6.86 10.61 -2.27
CA LEU A 47 7.65 11.37 -3.24
C LEU A 47 9.14 11.03 -3.19
N LEU A 48 9.59 10.34 -2.13
CA LEU A 48 10.99 10.03 -1.92
C LEU A 48 11.37 8.70 -2.56
N GLU A 49 12.65 8.56 -2.87
CA GLU A 49 13.24 7.29 -3.26
C GLU A 49 13.40 6.39 -2.02
N ASP A 50 12.30 5.76 -1.58
CA ASP A 50 12.32 4.70 -0.57
C ASP A 50 12.28 3.32 -1.24
N PRO A 51 13.37 2.53 -1.18
CA PRO A 51 13.42 1.21 -1.82
C PRO A 51 12.32 0.25 -1.35
N ARG A 52 11.81 0.41 -0.12
CA ARG A 52 10.73 -0.43 0.42
C ARG A 52 9.40 -0.08 -0.25
N TYR A 53 9.12 1.21 -0.42
CA TYR A 53 7.93 1.67 -1.12
C TYR A 53 7.94 1.24 -2.60
N HIS A 54 9.02 1.54 -3.30
CA HIS A 54 9.15 1.19 -4.72
C HIS A 54 9.17 -0.32 -4.94
N GLY A 55 9.76 -1.08 -4.02
CA GLY A 55 9.74 -2.54 -4.04
C GLY A 55 8.33 -3.12 -3.93
N VAL A 56 7.50 -2.60 -3.01
CA VAL A 56 6.09 -3.01 -2.86
C VAL A 56 5.28 -2.69 -4.12
N VAL A 57 5.43 -1.47 -4.65
CA VAL A 57 4.70 -1.05 -5.86
C VAL A 57 5.11 -1.91 -7.06
N ARG A 58 6.41 -2.15 -7.25
CA ARG A 58 6.92 -3.03 -8.32
C ARG A 58 6.35 -4.44 -8.22
N ALA A 59 6.45 -5.06 -7.06
CA ALA A 59 5.96 -6.42 -6.85
C ALA A 59 4.45 -6.55 -7.14
N TYR A 60 3.66 -5.53 -6.78
CA TYR A 60 2.24 -5.50 -7.08
C TYR A 60 1.95 -5.41 -8.59
N PHE A 61 2.65 -4.53 -9.31
CA PHE A 61 2.49 -4.42 -10.77
C PHE A 61 2.97 -5.68 -11.50
N ASP A 62 4.07 -6.28 -11.07
CA ASP A 62 4.55 -7.56 -11.63
C ASP A 62 3.49 -8.65 -11.44
N GLN A 63 2.87 -8.73 -10.26
CA GLN A 63 1.79 -9.69 -10.00
C GLN A 63 0.56 -9.45 -10.88
N ILE A 64 0.16 -8.19 -11.09
CA ILE A 64 -0.96 -7.85 -11.99
C ILE A 64 -0.62 -8.23 -13.43
N PHE A 65 0.58 -7.86 -13.89
CA PHE A 65 1.02 -8.12 -15.25
C PHE A 65 0.99 -9.62 -15.56
N GLN A 66 1.52 -10.45 -14.65
CA GLN A 66 1.50 -11.90 -14.78
C GLN A 66 0.08 -12.49 -14.83
N LYS A 67 -0.90 -11.84 -14.17
CA LYS A 67 -2.30 -12.30 -14.16
C LYS A 67 -3.13 -11.83 -15.36
N VAL A 68 -2.75 -10.72 -15.99
CA VAL A 68 -3.47 -10.15 -17.16
C VAL A 68 -2.88 -10.68 -18.46
N GLY A 69 -1.57 -10.95 -18.50
CA GLY A 69 -0.91 -11.52 -19.67
C GLY A 69 -1.08 -13.05 -19.82
N SER A 70 -1.80 -13.69 -18.90
CA SER A 70 -2.08 -15.13 -18.86
C SER A 70 -3.54 -15.44 -19.19
#